data_AF-A0A6V7PNN5-F1
#
_entry.id   AF-A0A6V7PNN5-F1
#
_cell.length_a   1.000
_cell.length_b   1.000
_cell.length_c   1.000
_cell.angle_alpha   90.00
_cell.angle_beta   90.00
_cell.angle_gamma   90.00
#
_symmetry.space_group_name_H-M   'P 1'
#
loop_
_entity.id
_entity.type
_entity.pdbx_description
1 polymer ?
#
loop_
_entity_poly.entity_id
_entity_poly.type
_entity_poly.pdbx_seq_one_letter_code
_entity_poly.pdbx_strand_id
1 'polypeptide(L)'
;MPTFWAKIPLIRAAMLARPEADWIWWVDSDAALTDMDFALPLRRYAAHNLVVHGWPHLVYDERSWVSLNAGVFLIRNCQWSLDFMAEWAAMGPRSPDYEKWGMTLKRTFRDKVFNESDDQSALVYLLLTQKEKWGHRIFLEHQFYFEGYWVEIVGRLDNITRRYEEMERRGPAVLRRRHAEAVAAAYARARDERLATEPGADAGPRGWRRPFITHFTGCQPCSGDHNKLYSGENCYEGMRRALTFADDQVLRNYGFRHAGPLSDDVRPLPFNYPATAA
;
A
#
# COMPACT_ATOMS: atom_id res chain seq x y z
N MET A 1 23.10 -6.04 -4.00
CA MET A 1 22.14 -7.01 -3.42
C MET A 1 21.12 -7.28 -4.51
N PRO A 2 20.91 -8.53 -4.92
CA PRO A 2 19.90 -8.88 -5.93
C PRO A 2 18.48 -8.81 -5.36
N THR A 3 17.49 -8.92 -6.26
CA THR A 3 16.05 -9.11 -5.97
C THR A 3 15.45 -8.10 -4.98
N PHE A 4 14.53 -8.55 -4.11
CA PHE A 4 13.83 -7.75 -3.11
C PHE A 4 14.78 -7.09 -2.09
N TRP A 5 16.00 -7.58 -1.92
CA TRP A 5 17.02 -6.93 -1.08
C TRP A 5 17.66 -5.69 -1.72
N ALA A 6 17.51 -5.48 -3.02
CA ALA A 6 18.10 -4.34 -3.74
C ALA A 6 17.58 -2.97 -3.25
N LYS A 7 16.39 -2.95 -2.64
CA LYS A 7 15.78 -1.73 -2.08
C LYS A 7 16.61 -1.11 -0.96
N ILE A 8 17.26 -1.92 -0.12
CA ILE A 8 18.00 -1.45 1.06
C ILE A 8 19.18 -0.52 0.69
N PRO A 9 20.13 -0.91 -0.18
CA PRO A 9 21.21 -0.01 -0.57
C PRO A 9 20.70 1.21 -1.35
N LEU A 10 19.61 1.08 -2.13
CA LEU A 10 19.01 2.20 -2.87
C LEU A 10 18.42 3.25 -1.93
N ILE A 11 17.67 2.82 -0.91
CA ILE A 11 17.11 3.71 0.12
C ILE A 11 18.22 4.41 0.90
N ARG A 12 19.29 3.68 1.29
CA ARG A 12 20.45 4.29 1.94
C ARG A 12 21.13 5.35 1.06
N ALA A 13 21.27 5.08 -0.23
CA ALA A 13 21.83 6.07 -1.16
C ALA A 13 20.93 7.32 -1.25
N ALA A 14 19.61 7.12 -1.32
CA ALA A 14 18.64 8.22 -1.34
C ALA A 14 18.68 9.05 -0.05
N MET A 15 18.84 8.43 1.14
CA MET A 15 19.00 9.15 2.41
C MET A 15 20.19 10.10 2.39
N LEU A 16 21.34 9.64 1.89
CA LEU A 16 22.56 10.43 1.82
C LEU A 16 22.49 11.51 0.73
N ALA A 17 21.86 11.20 -0.41
CA ALA A 17 21.77 12.12 -1.54
C ALA A 17 20.73 13.23 -1.32
N ARG A 18 19.69 12.99 -0.50
CA ARG A 18 18.55 13.88 -0.29
C ARG A 18 18.35 14.19 1.19
N PRO A 19 19.27 14.94 1.83
CA PRO A 19 19.19 15.27 3.26
C PRO A 19 17.97 16.13 3.62
N GLU A 20 17.34 16.79 2.64
CA GLU A 20 16.12 17.58 2.82
C GLU A 20 14.83 16.73 2.88
N ALA A 21 14.90 15.44 2.50
CA ALA A 21 13.76 14.56 2.57
C ALA A 21 13.57 14.01 3.99
N ASP A 22 12.49 14.39 4.67
CA ASP A 22 12.17 13.86 6.00
C ASP A 22 11.85 12.35 5.98
N TRP A 23 11.18 11.91 4.92
CA TRP A 23 10.74 10.53 4.73
C TRP A 23 11.13 10.04 3.34
N ILE A 24 11.54 8.79 3.27
CA ILE A 24 11.63 8.03 2.04
C ILE A 24 10.48 7.04 2.03
N TRP A 25 9.72 7.04 0.94
CA TRP A 25 8.64 6.09 0.72
C TRP A 25 9.06 5.06 -0.31
N TRP A 26 9.21 3.81 0.14
CA TRP A 26 9.40 2.68 -0.75
C TRP A 26 8.04 2.11 -1.16
N VAL A 27 7.88 1.85 -2.46
CA VAL A 27 6.69 1.25 -3.07
C VAL A 27 7.17 0.25 -4.13
N ASP A 28 6.84 -1.03 -3.96
CA ASP A 28 7.14 -2.09 -4.93
C ASP A 28 6.43 -1.80 -6.27
N SER A 29 7.03 -2.28 -7.37
CA SER A 29 6.54 -1.99 -8.73
C SER A 29 5.18 -2.62 -9.06
N ASP A 30 4.77 -3.63 -8.30
CA ASP A 30 3.46 -4.29 -8.37
C ASP A 30 2.48 -3.76 -7.32
N ALA A 31 2.76 -2.61 -6.69
CA ALA A 31 1.83 -1.87 -5.85
C ALA A 31 1.31 -0.61 -6.57
N ALA A 32 -0.01 -0.44 -6.58
CA ALA A 32 -0.69 0.69 -7.21
C ALA A 32 -1.40 1.58 -6.18
N LEU A 33 -1.28 2.90 -6.36
CA LEU A 33 -2.13 3.87 -5.66
C LEU A 33 -3.55 3.80 -6.23
N THR A 34 -4.52 3.56 -5.35
CA THR A 34 -5.92 3.35 -5.73
C THR A 34 -6.90 4.29 -5.01
N ASP A 35 -6.41 5.14 -4.13
CA ASP A 35 -7.13 6.31 -3.62
C ASP A 35 -6.30 7.56 -3.89
N MET A 36 -6.64 8.27 -4.97
CA MET A 36 -5.90 9.46 -5.43
C MET A 36 -6.18 10.70 -4.57
N ASP A 37 -7.21 10.65 -3.71
CA ASP A 37 -7.55 11.74 -2.79
C ASP A 37 -6.88 11.55 -1.41
N PHE A 38 -6.33 10.36 -1.12
CA PHE A 38 -5.84 10.02 0.22
C PHE A 38 -4.58 10.81 0.58
N ALA A 39 -4.62 11.49 1.72
CA ALA A 39 -3.45 12.14 2.30
C ALA A 39 -2.86 11.28 3.43
N LEU A 40 -1.59 10.89 3.30
CA LEU A 40 -0.87 10.17 4.34
C LEU A 40 -0.89 10.97 5.67
N PRO A 41 -1.33 10.37 6.79
CA PRO A 41 -1.44 11.07 8.06
C PRO A 41 -0.08 11.18 8.78
N LEU A 42 0.92 11.80 8.14
CA LEU A 42 2.33 11.81 8.61
C LEU A 42 2.50 12.31 10.05
N ARG A 43 1.62 13.21 10.53
CA ARG A 43 1.62 13.68 11.92
C ARG A 43 1.39 12.55 12.93
N ARG A 44 0.62 11.52 12.58
CA ARG A 44 0.41 10.31 13.41
C ARG A 44 1.74 9.59 13.68
N TYR A 45 2.67 9.66 12.73
CA TYR A 45 3.95 8.96 12.78
C TYR A 45 5.09 9.81 13.34
N ALA A 46 4.80 10.95 13.98
CA ALA A 46 5.82 11.90 14.43
C ALA A 46 6.88 11.28 15.38
N ALA A 47 6.49 10.33 16.23
CA ALA A 47 7.40 9.64 17.15
C ALA A 47 8.12 8.42 16.55
N HIS A 48 7.81 8.05 15.30
CA HIS A 48 8.28 6.83 14.65
C HIS A 48 9.24 7.15 13.50
N ASN A 49 10.04 6.15 13.16
CA ASN A 49 11.04 6.24 12.08
C ASN A 49 10.78 5.23 10.97
N LEU A 50 10.02 4.16 11.21
CA LEU A 50 9.57 3.22 10.19
C LEU A 50 8.08 3.01 10.33
N VAL A 51 7.34 3.07 9.22
CA VAL A 51 5.90 2.78 9.15
C VAL A 51 5.72 1.72 8.09
N VAL A 52 5.12 0.59 8.47
CA VAL A 52 4.86 -0.56 7.60
C VAL A 52 3.42 -1.01 7.81
N HIS A 53 2.78 -1.55 6.79
CA HIS A 53 1.47 -2.17 6.98
C HIS A 53 1.64 -3.47 7.75
N GLY A 54 0.83 -3.70 8.79
CA GLY A 54 0.88 -4.95 9.54
C GLY A 54 0.09 -4.93 10.84
N TRP A 55 -0.10 -6.11 11.43
CA TRP A 55 -0.92 -6.30 12.62
C TRP A 55 -0.08 -6.78 13.80
N PRO A 56 -0.10 -6.07 14.95
CA PRO A 56 0.68 -6.47 16.12
C PRO A 56 0.43 -7.91 16.59
N HIS A 57 -0.81 -8.39 16.59
CA HIS A 57 -1.13 -9.76 17.01
C HIS A 57 -0.53 -10.81 16.07
N LEU A 58 -0.53 -10.56 14.76
CA LEU A 58 0.12 -11.45 13.79
C LEU A 58 1.65 -11.48 13.96
N VAL A 59 2.25 -10.34 14.32
CA VAL A 59 3.69 -10.25 14.58
C VAL A 59 4.04 -10.97 15.88
N TYR A 60 3.47 -10.55 17.01
CA TYR A 60 3.95 -10.91 18.34
C TYR A 60 3.33 -12.20 18.91
N ASP A 61 2.08 -12.50 18.54
CA ASP A 61 1.36 -13.65 19.09
C ASP A 61 1.44 -14.84 18.12
N GLU A 62 1.03 -14.64 16.88
CA GLU A 62 0.99 -15.72 15.87
C GLU A 62 2.34 -15.99 15.22
N ARG A 63 3.22 -14.98 15.19
CA ARG A 63 4.55 -15.03 14.55
C ARG A 63 4.42 -15.49 13.10
N SER A 64 3.58 -14.78 12.35
CA SER A 64 3.39 -15.02 10.93
C SER A 64 4.42 -14.25 10.09
N TRP A 65 4.95 -14.86 9.04
CA TRP A 65 5.83 -14.14 8.09
C TRP A 65 5.09 -13.12 7.20
N VAL A 66 3.75 -13.22 7.11
CA VAL A 66 2.87 -12.25 6.41
C VAL A 66 2.18 -11.30 7.39
N SER A 67 2.66 -11.22 8.63
CA SER A 67 2.14 -10.31 9.66
C SER A 67 2.29 -8.83 9.35
N LEU A 68 3.19 -8.50 8.42
CA LEU A 68 3.43 -7.18 7.85
C LEU A 68 3.84 -7.30 6.38
N ASN A 69 3.82 -6.18 5.67
CA ASN A 69 4.31 -6.09 4.29
C ASN A 69 5.56 -5.19 4.19
N ALA A 70 6.61 -5.66 3.51
CA ALA A 70 7.85 -4.91 3.28
C ALA A 70 7.98 -4.32 1.86
N GLY A 71 6.91 -4.42 1.06
CA GLY A 71 6.82 -3.83 -0.27
C GLY A 71 6.34 -2.39 -0.29
N VAL A 72 5.69 -1.93 0.78
CA VAL A 72 5.31 -0.52 0.94
C VAL A 72 5.62 -0.05 2.36
N PHE A 73 6.50 0.94 2.49
CA PHE A 73 6.83 1.51 3.79
C PHE A 73 7.40 2.93 3.73
N LEU A 74 7.20 3.68 4.81
CA LEU A 74 7.86 4.96 5.04
C LEU A 74 9.02 4.75 6.00
N ILE A 75 10.20 5.29 5.68
CA ILE A 75 11.34 5.32 6.59
C ILE A 75 11.91 6.74 6.68
N ARG A 76 12.13 7.21 7.91
CA ARG A 76 12.61 8.57 8.19
C ARG A 76 14.07 8.69 7.80
N ASN A 77 14.47 9.81 7.21
CA ASN A 77 15.88 10.07 6.94
C ASN A 77 16.60 10.50 8.24
N CYS A 78 17.16 9.54 8.96
CA CYS A 78 17.88 9.80 10.21
C CYS A 78 18.88 8.68 10.53
N GLN A 79 19.76 8.95 11.51
CA GLN A 79 20.79 7.98 11.93
C GLN A 79 20.19 6.63 12.37
N TRP A 80 19.08 6.66 13.12
CA TRP A 80 18.38 5.44 13.54
C TRP A 80 18.02 4.55 12.34
N SER A 81 17.57 5.15 11.24
CA SER A 81 17.17 4.40 10.03
C SER A 81 18.37 3.82 9.28
N LEU A 82 19.50 4.53 9.25
CA LEU A 82 20.75 4.03 8.68
C LEU A 82 21.28 2.81 9.46
N ASP A 83 21.21 2.88 10.78
CA ASP A 83 21.61 1.78 11.68
C ASP A 83 20.65 0.59 11.55
N PHE A 84 19.34 0.84 11.55
CA PHE A 84 18.32 -0.19 11.38
C PHE A 84 18.46 -0.90 10.03
N MET A 85 18.67 -0.16 8.93
CA MET A 85 18.89 -0.75 7.61
C MET A 85 20.19 -1.54 7.52
N ALA A 86 21.21 -1.21 8.32
CA ALA A 86 22.43 -2.02 8.38
C ALA A 86 22.15 -3.40 9.00
N GLU A 87 21.41 -3.44 10.11
CA GLU A 87 20.97 -4.69 10.75
C GLU A 87 20.05 -5.51 9.86
N TRP A 88 19.11 -4.85 9.19
CA TRP A 88 18.20 -5.51 8.27
C TRP A 88 18.96 -6.13 7.09
N ALA A 89 19.92 -5.40 6.50
CA ALA A 89 20.77 -5.90 5.43
C ALA A 89 21.69 -7.07 5.84
N ALA A 90 21.98 -7.25 7.13
CA ALA A 90 22.82 -8.34 7.63
C ALA A 90 22.20 -9.73 7.43
N MET A 91 20.90 -9.79 7.14
CA MET A 91 20.16 -11.00 6.76
C MET A 91 20.03 -11.18 5.24
N GLY A 92 20.59 -10.27 4.45
CA GLY A 92 20.50 -10.28 2.99
C GLY A 92 21.66 -11.01 2.28
N PRO A 93 21.64 -11.08 0.93
CA PRO A 93 22.51 -11.96 0.13
C PRO A 93 24.01 -11.62 0.18
N ARG A 94 24.38 -10.47 0.75
CA ARG A 94 25.79 -10.11 0.95
C ARG A 94 26.35 -10.61 2.30
N SER A 95 25.49 -11.16 3.15
CA SER A 95 25.87 -11.76 4.42
C SER A 95 26.52 -13.12 4.20
N PRO A 96 27.64 -13.45 4.87
CA PRO A 96 28.18 -14.81 4.84
C PRO A 96 27.20 -15.85 5.44
N ASP A 97 26.25 -15.40 6.26
CA ASP A 97 25.24 -16.24 6.91
C ASP A 97 23.90 -16.30 6.13
N TYR A 98 23.84 -15.87 4.86
CA TYR A 98 22.56 -15.74 4.13
C TYR A 98 21.72 -17.04 4.11
N GLU A 99 22.33 -18.19 3.81
CA GLU A 99 21.63 -19.49 3.82
C GLU A 99 21.16 -19.87 5.23
N LYS A 100 21.99 -19.61 6.24
CA LYS A 100 21.67 -19.84 7.66
C LYS A 100 20.52 -18.95 8.12
N TRP A 101 20.44 -17.71 7.63
CA TRP A 101 19.30 -16.84 7.88
C TRP A 101 18.02 -17.40 7.25
N GLY A 102 18.07 -17.90 6.02
CA GLY A 102 16.93 -18.58 5.40
C GLY A 102 16.39 -19.73 6.26
N MET A 103 17.27 -20.61 6.74
CA MET A 103 16.91 -21.70 7.66
C MET A 103 16.36 -21.19 8.99
N THR A 104 16.96 -20.13 9.55
CA THR A 104 16.53 -19.54 10.82
C THR A 104 15.12 -18.97 10.69
N LEU A 105 14.85 -18.19 9.64
CA LEU A 105 13.55 -17.59 9.37
C LEU A 105 12.49 -18.67 9.11
N LYS A 106 12.82 -19.71 8.33
CA LYS A 106 11.94 -20.86 8.08
C LYS A 106 11.58 -21.63 9.36
N ARG A 107 12.51 -21.73 10.32
CA ARG A 107 12.25 -22.35 11.63
C ARG A 107 11.44 -21.44 12.56
N THR A 108 11.66 -20.14 12.48
CA THR A 108 10.96 -19.16 13.33
C THR A 108 9.49 -18.98 12.91
N PHE A 109 9.21 -18.94 11.61
CA PHE A 109 7.88 -18.68 11.06
C PHE A 109 7.28 -19.95 10.45
N ARG A 110 6.33 -20.56 11.16
CA ARG A 110 5.74 -21.86 10.76
C ARG A 110 5.01 -21.81 9.42
N ASP A 111 4.47 -20.65 9.09
CA ASP A 111 3.69 -20.39 7.89
C ASP A 111 4.53 -19.82 6.72
N LYS A 112 5.84 -19.59 6.92
CA LYS A 112 6.75 -19.16 5.85
C LYS A 112 6.86 -20.25 4.80
N VAL A 113 6.57 -19.92 3.54
CA VAL A 113 6.60 -20.89 2.45
C VAL A 113 7.98 -21.03 1.82
N PHE A 114 8.72 -19.92 1.66
CA PHE A 114 10.03 -19.90 1.01
C PHE A 114 11.19 -20.25 1.96
N ASN A 115 12.21 -20.93 1.45
CA ASN A 115 13.38 -21.32 2.25
C ASN A 115 14.46 -20.22 2.32
N GLU A 116 14.49 -19.32 1.34
CA GLU A 116 15.47 -18.23 1.31
C GLU A 116 15.16 -17.15 2.36
N SER A 117 16.18 -16.37 2.70
CA SER A 117 16.01 -15.18 3.52
C SER A 117 15.45 -14.05 2.67
N ASP A 118 14.22 -13.64 2.96
CA ASP A 118 13.56 -12.48 2.35
C ASP A 118 13.51 -11.28 3.30
N ASP A 119 13.46 -10.08 2.73
CA ASP A 119 13.46 -8.80 3.45
C ASP A 119 12.26 -8.71 4.40
N GLN A 120 11.08 -9.17 3.98
CA GLN A 120 9.88 -9.16 4.82
C GLN A 120 10.04 -10.03 6.08
N SER A 121 10.41 -11.29 5.91
CA SER A 121 10.61 -12.22 7.03
C SER A 121 11.72 -11.73 7.96
N ALA A 122 12.80 -11.18 7.41
CA ALA A 122 13.88 -10.60 8.20
C ALA A 122 13.40 -9.41 9.05
N LEU A 123 12.51 -8.57 8.51
CA LEU A 123 11.90 -7.45 9.25
C LEU A 123 11.02 -7.94 10.40
N VAL A 124 10.16 -8.95 10.15
CA VAL A 124 9.36 -9.59 11.22
C VAL A 124 10.28 -10.18 12.30
N TYR A 125 11.38 -10.79 11.89
CA TYR A 125 12.35 -11.39 12.81
C TYR A 125 13.01 -10.35 13.71
N LEU A 126 13.38 -9.18 13.18
CA LEU A 126 13.91 -8.06 13.96
C LEU A 126 12.87 -7.53 14.96
N LEU A 127 11.61 -7.39 14.55
CA LEU A 127 10.53 -6.97 15.45
C LEU A 127 10.32 -7.95 16.60
N LEU A 128 10.43 -9.25 16.33
CA LEU A 128 10.27 -10.30 17.33
C LEU A 128 11.45 -10.39 18.30
N THR A 129 12.67 -10.39 17.77
CA THR A 129 13.88 -10.70 18.56
C THR A 129 14.57 -9.48 19.12
N GLN A 130 14.34 -8.30 18.54
CA GLN A 130 14.99 -7.04 18.91
C GLN A 130 13.95 -5.93 19.18
N LYS A 131 12.78 -6.30 19.71
CA LYS A 131 11.68 -5.37 20.04
C LYS A 131 12.11 -4.20 20.93
N GLU A 132 12.87 -4.49 21.97
CA GLU A 132 13.42 -3.47 22.91
C GLU A 132 14.28 -2.44 22.16
N LYS A 133 15.12 -2.91 21.22
CA LYS A 133 16.06 -2.09 20.46
C LYS A 133 15.36 -1.24 19.39
N TRP A 134 14.45 -1.85 18.62
CA TRP A 134 13.89 -1.22 17.40
C TRP A 134 12.40 -0.92 17.47
N GLY A 135 11.62 -1.76 18.15
CA GLY A 135 10.16 -1.78 18.05
C GLY A 135 9.49 -0.47 18.45
N HIS A 136 10.04 0.28 19.40
CA HIS A 136 9.48 1.56 19.85
C HIS A 136 9.52 2.67 18.78
N ARG A 137 10.27 2.50 17.68
CA ARG A 137 10.29 3.44 16.54
C ARG A 137 9.60 2.88 15.29
N ILE A 138 9.03 1.69 15.36
CA ILE A 138 8.35 1.05 14.23
C ILE A 138 6.84 1.09 14.47
N PHE A 139 6.11 1.70 13.56
CA PHE A 139 4.65 1.76 13.58
C PHE A 139 4.06 0.71 12.64
N LEU A 140 3.20 -0.17 13.17
CA LEU A 140 2.43 -1.15 12.41
C LEU A 140 1.07 -0.56 12.04
N GLU A 141 0.95 0.01 10.84
CA GLU A 141 -0.26 0.66 10.34
C GLU A 141 -1.26 -0.39 9.85
N HIS A 142 -2.49 -0.32 10.37
CA HIS A 142 -3.57 -1.25 10.04
C HIS A 142 -4.94 -0.56 9.99
N GLN A 143 -5.00 0.78 10.13
CA GLN A 143 -6.25 1.55 10.10
C GLN A 143 -6.73 1.85 8.67
N PHE A 144 -5.85 1.69 7.68
CA PHE A 144 -6.16 1.75 6.26
C PHE A 144 -5.25 0.79 5.50
N TYR A 145 -5.57 0.53 4.23
CA TYR A 145 -4.74 -0.25 3.32
C TYR A 145 -3.49 0.54 2.91
N PHE A 146 -2.57 0.77 3.86
CA PHE A 146 -1.25 1.35 3.57
C PHE A 146 -0.47 0.42 2.65
N GLU A 147 -0.67 -0.89 2.83
CA GLU A 147 -0.60 -1.89 1.78
C GLU A 147 -1.92 -2.67 1.81
N GLY A 148 -2.37 -3.16 0.65
CA GLY A 148 -3.65 -3.85 0.55
C GLY A 148 -3.56 -5.02 -0.40
N TYR A 149 -3.80 -6.21 0.15
CA TYR A 149 -3.71 -7.45 -0.62
C TYR A 149 -4.78 -7.51 -1.72
N TRP A 150 -4.33 -7.59 -2.98
CA TRP A 150 -5.20 -7.37 -4.15
C TRP A 150 -6.41 -8.32 -4.21
N VAL A 151 -6.28 -9.58 -3.80
CA VAL A 151 -7.37 -10.58 -3.85
C VAL A 151 -8.56 -10.14 -3.01
N GLU A 152 -8.34 -9.46 -1.89
CA GLU A 152 -9.42 -8.93 -1.07
C GLU A 152 -10.08 -7.69 -1.68
N ILE A 153 -9.42 -7.02 -2.62
CA ILE A 153 -9.79 -5.68 -3.09
C ILE A 153 -10.46 -5.72 -4.45
N VAL A 154 -9.85 -6.37 -5.45
CA VAL A 154 -10.22 -6.18 -6.87
C VAL A 154 -11.66 -6.54 -7.18
N GLY A 155 -12.20 -7.57 -6.51
CA GLY A 155 -13.59 -8.01 -6.66
C GLY A 155 -14.63 -7.04 -6.07
N ARG A 156 -14.20 -6.05 -5.28
CA ARG A 156 -15.07 -5.07 -4.62
C ARG A 156 -15.05 -3.68 -5.26
N LEU A 157 -14.13 -3.42 -6.20
CA LEU A 157 -13.93 -2.09 -6.79
C LEU A 157 -15.21 -1.48 -7.39
N ASP A 158 -16.02 -2.28 -8.09
CA ASP A 158 -17.29 -1.81 -8.66
C ASP A 158 -18.29 -1.37 -7.58
N ASN A 159 -18.36 -2.11 -6.48
CA ASN A 159 -19.19 -1.73 -5.33
C ASN A 159 -18.67 -0.46 -4.66
N ILE A 160 -17.35 -0.32 -4.49
CA ILE A 160 -16.73 0.89 -3.94
C ILE A 160 -17.08 2.10 -4.81
N THR A 161 -16.90 2.00 -6.14
CA THR A 161 -17.29 3.05 -7.10
C THR A 161 -18.75 3.46 -6.92
N ARG A 162 -19.67 2.48 -6.91
CA ARG A 162 -21.10 2.75 -6.73
C ARG A 162 -21.39 3.47 -5.41
N ARG A 163 -20.79 3.04 -4.29
CA ARG A 163 -21.01 3.67 -2.98
C ARG A 163 -20.50 5.12 -2.93
N TYR A 164 -19.34 5.39 -3.53
CA TYR A 164 -18.83 6.75 -3.65
C TYR A 164 -19.76 7.61 -4.52
N GLU A 165 -20.23 7.09 -5.66
CA GLU A 165 -21.16 7.83 -6.52
C GLU A 165 -22.51 8.11 -5.84
N GLU A 166 -23.06 7.15 -5.08
CA GLU A 166 -24.27 7.33 -4.27
C GLU A 166 -24.09 8.39 -3.17
N MET A 167 -22.96 8.36 -2.47
CA MET A 167 -22.61 9.32 -1.44
C MET A 167 -22.48 10.74 -2.02
N GLU A 168 -21.71 10.90 -3.09
CA GLU A 168 -21.45 12.19 -3.71
C GLU A 168 -22.70 12.79 -4.37
N ARG A 169 -23.61 11.95 -4.90
CA ARG A 169 -24.90 12.38 -5.46
C ARG A 169 -25.81 13.00 -4.39
N ARG A 170 -25.82 12.43 -3.18
CA ARG A 170 -26.57 12.93 -2.02
C ARG A 170 -25.86 14.06 -1.28
N GLY A 171 -24.56 14.22 -1.53
CA GLY A 171 -23.70 15.18 -0.84
C GLY A 171 -23.73 16.60 -1.43
N PRO A 172 -22.98 17.53 -0.81
CA PRO A 172 -22.88 18.90 -1.30
C PRO A 172 -22.22 18.97 -2.68
N ALA A 173 -22.56 20.01 -3.45
CA ALA A 173 -22.09 20.18 -4.83
C ALA A 173 -20.55 20.18 -4.96
N VAL A 174 -19.82 20.53 -3.90
CA VAL A 174 -18.34 20.48 -3.88
C VAL A 174 -17.81 19.09 -4.20
N LEU A 175 -18.47 18.01 -3.78
CA LEU A 175 -18.02 16.63 -4.05
C LEU A 175 -18.12 16.22 -5.52
N ARG A 176 -18.90 16.96 -6.31
CA ARG A 176 -19.19 16.66 -7.71
C ARG A 176 -18.54 17.63 -8.68
N ARG A 177 -17.90 18.67 -8.17
CA ARG A 177 -17.28 19.73 -8.96
C ARG A 177 -15.87 19.31 -9.37
N ARG A 178 -15.60 19.42 -10.67
CA ARG A 178 -14.23 19.30 -11.21
C ARG A 178 -13.34 20.38 -10.62
N HIS A 179 -12.08 20.06 -10.38
CA HIS A 179 -11.15 20.97 -9.74
C HIS A 179 -9.73 20.76 -10.24
N ALA A 180 -8.92 21.81 -10.12
CA ALA A 180 -7.50 21.74 -10.42
C ALA A 180 -6.76 21.01 -9.30
N GLU A 181 -5.64 20.36 -9.63
CA GLU A 181 -4.79 19.63 -8.67
C GLU A 181 -4.34 20.51 -7.50
N ALA A 182 -4.09 21.80 -7.73
CA ALA A 182 -3.68 22.77 -6.71
C ALA A 182 -4.69 22.90 -5.54
N VAL A 183 -5.96 22.52 -5.74
CA VAL A 183 -7.00 22.54 -4.70
C VAL A 183 -7.46 21.15 -4.29
N ALA A 184 -6.84 20.07 -4.80
CA ALA A 184 -7.25 18.68 -4.53
C ALA A 184 -7.34 18.39 -3.03
N ALA A 185 -6.40 18.90 -2.22
CA ALA A 185 -6.41 18.72 -0.77
C ALA A 185 -7.69 19.25 -0.09
N ALA A 186 -8.30 20.33 -0.60
CA ALA A 186 -9.55 20.84 -0.04
C ALA A 186 -10.75 19.94 -0.39
N TYR A 187 -10.77 19.38 -1.60
CA TYR A 187 -11.80 18.47 -2.06
C TYR A 187 -11.69 17.10 -1.38
N ALA A 188 -10.47 16.59 -1.20
CA ALA A 188 -10.18 15.40 -0.41
C ALA A 188 -10.71 15.55 1.03
N ARG A 189 -10.44 16.68 1.71
CA ARG A 189 -10.98 16.96 3.05
C ARG A 189 -12.52 16.96 3.09
N ALA A 190 -13.16 17.62 2.13
CA ALA A 190 -14.63 17.62 2.06
C ALA A 190 -15.18 16.20 1.86
N ARG A 191 -14.47 15.35 1.10
CA ARG A 191 -14.84 13.94 0.91
C ARG A 191 -14.61 13.12 2.18
N ASP A 192 -13.51 13.33 2.90
CA ASP A 192 -13.23 12.69 4.18
C ASP A 192 -14.26 13.03 5.24
N GLU A 193 -14.65 14.31 5.35
CA GLU A 193 -15.73 14.77 6.24
C GLU A 193 -17.04 14.07 5.92
N ARG A 194 -17.35 13.86 4.64
CA ARG A 194 -18.54 13.13 4.24
C ARG A 194 -18.44 11.65 4.58
N LEU A 195 -17.33 10.99 4.25
CA LEU A 195 -17.07 9.57 4.53
C LEU A 195 -17.19 9.27 6.03
N ALA A 196 -16.70 10.16 6.90
CA ALA A 196 -16.80 10.00 8.35
C ALA A 196 -18.25 9.91 8.88
N THR A 197 -19.24 10.35 8.10
CA THR A 197 -20.66 10.30 8.46
C THR A 197 -21.44 9.17 7.78
N GLU A 198 -20.82 8.43 6.87
CA GLU A 198 -21.51 7.41 6.09
C GLU A 198 -21.38 6.01 6.72
N PRO A 199 -22.49 5.28 6.91
CA PRO A 199 -22.46 3.93 7.46
C PRO A 199 -21.61 2.96 6.62
N GLY A 200 -20.69 2.25 7.28
CA GLY A 200 -19.82 1.24 6.64
C GLY A 200 -18.71 1.82 5.76
N ALA A 201 -18.49 3.14 5.78
CA ALA A 201 -17.39 3.82 5.08
C ALA A 201 -16.02 3.62 5.75
N ASP A 202 -15.82 2.46 6.37
CA ASP A 202 -14.57 2.06 7.01
C ASP A 202 -13.57 1.53 5.97
N ALA A 203 -12.29 1.52 6.33
CA ALA A 203 -11.29 0.79 5.59
C ALA A 203 -11.37 -0.72 5.89
N GLY A 204 -10.74 -1.54 5.05
CA GLY A 204 -10.64 -2.99 5.26
C GLY A 204 -11.70 -3.82 4.54
N PRO A 205 -11.78 -5.12 4.83
CA PRO A 205 -12.55 -6.10 4.05
C PRO A 205 -14.07 -5.94 4.19
N ARG A 206 -14.54 -5.37 5.31
CA ARG A 206 -15.98 -5.17 5.58
C ARG A 206 -16.51 -3.79 5.20
N GLY A 207 -15.61 -2.83 5.01
CA GLY A 207 -15.98 -1.47 4.63
C GLY A 207 -15.95 -1.26 3.12
N TRP A 208 -16.36 -0.06 2.71
CA TRP A 208 -16.32 0.35 1.30
C TRP A 208 -15.44 1.57 1.05
N ARG A 209 -14.64 2.02 2.02
CA ARG A 209 -13.64 3.06 1.78
C ARG A 209 -12.62 2.58 0.75
N ARG A 210 -12.17 3.48 -0.14
CA ARG A 210 -11.16 3.15 -1.14
C ARG A 210 -9.89 2.63 -0.45
N PRO A 211 -9.26 1.58 -0.98
CA PRO A 211 -7.93 1.17 -0.54
C PRO A 211 -6.92 2.22 -1.00
N PHE A 212 -6.04 2.67 -0.10
CA PHE A 212 -4.99 3.61 -0.49
C PHE A 212 -4.03 2.95 -1.47
N ILE A 213 -3.52 1.76 -1.12
CA ILE A 213 -2.70 0.94 -2.00
C ILE A 213 -3.36 -0.42 -2.24
N THR A 214 -3.32 -0.85 -3.51
CA THR A 214 -3.61 -2.22 -3.93
C THR A 214 -2.32 -2.86 -4.42
N HIS A 215 -1.88 -3.93 -3.77
CA HIS A 215 -0.59 -4.58 -3.99
C HIS A 215 -0.77 -6.01 -4.49
N PHE A 216 -0.19 -6.28 -5.66
CA PHE A 216 -0.34 -7.51 -6.42
C PHE A 216 0.69 -8.58 -6.02
N THR A 217 0.90 -8.73 -4.72
CA THR A 217 1.84 -9.70 -4.16
C THR A 217 1.60 -11.11 -4.71
N GLY A 218 2.67 -11.73 -5.21
CA GLY A 218 2.61 -13.05 -5.80
C GLY A 218 2.15 -13.10 -7.26
N CYS A 219 1.80 -11.97 -7.90
CA CYS A 219 1.45 -11.97 -9.32
C CYS A 219 2.66 -12.04 -10.25
N GLN A 220 3.79 -11.46 -9.86
CA GLN A 220 5.07 -11.52 -10.61
C GLN A 220 4.93 -11.31 -12.14
N PRO A 221 4.31 -10.21 -12.60
CA PRO A 221 3.97 -10.02 -14.01
C PRO A 221 5.20 -9.95 -14.94
N CYS A 222 6.37 -9.62 -14.40
CA CYS A 222 7.61 -9.51 -15.18
C CYS A 222 8.30 -10.85 -15.43
N SER A 223 8.34 -11.75 -14.44
CA SER A 223 8.97 -13.08 -14.60
C SER A 223 8.00 -14.09 -15.22
N GLY A 224 6.70 -13.91 -14.98
CA GLY A 224 5.67 -14.91 -15.32
C GLY A 224 5.55 -16.03 -14.28
N ASP A 225 6.43 -16.07 -13.27
CA ASP A 225 6.46 -17.06 -12.18
C ASP A 225 5.43 -16.74 -11.08
N HIS A 226 4.19 -16.51 -11.48
CA HIS A 226 3.11 -16.20 -10.55
C HIS A 226 2.92 -17.31 -9.51
N ASN A 227 2.52 -16.92 -8.31
CA ASN A 227 2.12 -17.85 -7.27
C ASN A 227 1.00 -18.74 -7.80
N LYS A 228 1.15 -20.06 -7.64
CA LYS A 228 0.23 -21.08 -8.16
C LYS A 228 -1.21 -20.96 -7.64
N LEU A 229 -1.43 -20.15 -6.59
CA LEU A 229 -2.75 -19.81 -6.10
C LEU A 229 -3.56 -18.91 -7.07
N TYR A 230 -2.90 -18.23 -8.01
CA TYR A 230 -3.53 -17.32 -8.96
C TYR A 230 -3.19 -17.74 -10.39
N SER A 231 -4.07 -17.49 -11.35
CA SER A 231 -3.69 -17.52 -12.76
C SER A 231 -3.04 -16.19 -13.13
N GLY A 232 -2.09 -16.21 -14.07
CA GLY A 232 -1.52 -14.99 -14.65
C GLY A 232 -2.60 -14.06 -15.23
N GLU A 233 -3.66 -14.63 -15.79
CA GLU A 233 -4.82 -13.88 -16.30
C GLU A 233 -5.55 -13.12 -15.19
N ASN A 234 -5.86 -13.77 -14.06
CA ASN A 234 -6.52 -13.11 -12.93
C ASN A 234 -5.65 -11.97 -12.37
N CYS A 235 -4.34 -12.17 -12.32
CA CYS A 235 -3.38 -11.14 -11.91
C CYS A 235 -3.39 -9.94 -12.86
N TYR A 236 -3.28 -10.18 -14.17
CA TYR A 236 -3.26 -9.13 -15.18
C TYR A 236 -4.58 -8.34 -15.22
N GLU A 237 -5.72 -9.04 -15.22
CA GLU A 237 -7.03 -8.39 -15.16
C GLU A 237 -7.22 -7.62 -13.85
N GLY A 238 -6.80 -8.19 -12.72
CA GLY A 238 -6.80 -7.51 -11.43
C GLY A 238 -6.04 -6.19 -11.46
N MET A 239 -4.83 -6.20 -12.03
CA MET A 239 -4.00 -4.99 -12.22
C MET A 239 -4.71 -3.96 -13.10
N ARG A 240 -5.23 -4.38 -14.27
CA ARG A 240 -5.97 -3.47 -15.16
C ARG A 240 -7.17 -2.86 -14.48
N ARG A 241 -7.96 -3.64 -13.73
CA ARG A 241 -9.12 -3.12 -12.98
C ARG A 241 -8.71 -2.10 -11.92
N ALA A 242 -7.66 -2.35 -11.16
CA ALA A 242 -7.17 -1.43 -10.14
C ALA A 242 -6.61 -0.13 -10.74
N LEU A 243 -5.86 -0.22 -11.85
CA LEU A 243 -5.34 0.93 -12.57
C LEU A 243 -6.45 1.77 -13.20
N THR A 244 -7.41 1.14 -13.89
CA THR A 244 -8.62 1.80 -14.40
C THR A 244 -9.42 2.49 -13.30
N PHE A 245 -9.57 1.83 -12.14
CA PHE A 245 -10.25 2.39 -10.98
C PHE A 245 -9.55 3.63 -10.40
N ALA A 246 -8.22 3.62 -10.40
CA ALA A 246 -7.41 4.75 -9.96
C ALA A 246 -7.46 5.89 -10.99
N ASP A 247 -7.32 5.56 -12.28
CA ASP A 247 -7.29 6.53 -13.37
C ASP A 247 -8.65 7.21 -13.57
N ASP A 248 -9.76 6.51 -13.33
CA ASP A 248 -11.11 7.11 -13.28
C ASP A 248 -11.19 8.30 -12.30
N GLN A 249 -10.38 8.31 -11.22
CA GLN A 249 -10.34 9.41 -10.26
C GLN A 249 -9.58 10.63 -10.82
N VAL A 250 -8.54 10.40 -11.63
CA VAL A 250 -7.76 11.44 -12.31
C VAL A 250 -8.54 12.00 -13.51
N LEU A 251 -9.00 11.13 -14.41
CA LEU A 251 -9.75 11.47 -15.61
C LEU A 251 -11.02 12.27 -15.30
N ARG A 252 -11.65 12.03 -14.15
CA ARG A 252 -12.84 12.75 -13.72
C ARG A 252 -12.62 14.27 -13.65
N ASN A 253 -11.43 14.73 -13.24
CA ASN A 253 -11.12 16.16 -13.20
C ASN A 253 -11.11 16.79 -14.60
N TYR A 254 -10.78 15.99 -15.62
CA TYR A 254 -10.80 16.36 -17.03
C TYR A 254 -12.15 16.10 -17.71
N GLY A 255 -13.10 15.47 -17.01
CA GLY A 255 -14.44 15.20 -17.51
C GLY A 255 -14.60 13.90 -18.27
N PHE A 256 -13.75 12.93 -18.00
CA PHE A 256 -13.79 11.61 -18.61
C PHE A 256 -13.82 10.52 -17.54
N ARG A 257 -14.16 9.30 -17.98
CA ARG A 257 -13.94 8.05 -17.26
C ARG A 257 -13.80 6.92 -18.28
N HIS A 258 -13.19 5.81 -17.90
CA HIS A 258 -13.17 4.60 -18.70
C HIS A 258 -14.60 4.10 -19.00
N ALA A 259 -14.77 3.48 -20.17
CA ALA A 259 -16.03 2.91 -20.63
C ALA A 259 -16.41 1.65 -19.83
N GLY A 260 -15.44 0.96 -19.26
CA GLY A 260 -15.63 -0.18 -18.36
C GLY A 260 -14.32 -0.56 -17.63
N PRO A 261 -14.36 -1.50 -16.65
CA PRO A 261 -13.22 -1.80 -15.79
C PRO A 261 -11.96 -2.31 -16.49
N LEU A 262 -12.11 -2.89 -17.69
CA LEU A 262 -11.04 -3.44 -18.52
C LEU A 262 -10.97 -2.76 -19.90
N SER A 263 -11.58 -1.59 -20.06
CA SER A 263 -11.62 -0.85 -21.32
C SER A 263 -10.62 0.28 -21.32
N ASP A 264 -9.83 0.37 -22.38
CA ASP A 264 -8.90 1.49 -22.59
C ASP A 264 -9.63 2.71 -23.20
N ASP A 265 -10.87 2.54 -23.67
CA ASP A 265 -11.70 3.62 -24.18
C ASP A 265 -12.24 4.48 -23.03
N VAL A 266 -12.30 5.80 -23.25
CA VAL A 266 -12.89 6.76 -22.32
C VAL A 266 -14.17 7.35 -22.87
N ARG A 267 -15.10 7.68 -21.97
CA ARG A 267 -16.36 8.34 -22.27
C ARG A 267 -16.49 9.67 -21.51
N PRO A 268 -17.18 10.67 -22.08
CA PRO A 268 -17.39 11.94 -21.42
C PRO A 268 -18.31 11.81 -20.20
N LEU A 269 -18.04 12.61 -19.18
CA LEU A 269 -18.86 12.79 -18.00
C LEU A 269 -19.61 14.12 -18.04
N PRO A 270 -20.82 14.21 -17.45
CA PRO A 270 -21.47 15.50 -17.23
C PRO A 270 -20.65 16.38 -16.28
N PHE A 271 -20.87 17.69 -16.33
CA PHE A 271 -20.09 18.66 -15.54
C PHE A 271 -20.23 18.46 -14.03
N ASN A 272 -21.40 18.01 -13.57
CA ASN A 272 -21.76 17.81 -12.16
C ASN A 272 -21.81 16.31 -11.78
N TYR A 273 -21.00 15.48 -12.42
CA TYR A 273 -20.96 14.03 -12.17
C TYR A 273 -20.60 13.68 -10.72
N PRO A 274 -21.27 12.68 -10.09
CA PRO A 274 -22.47 12.00 -10.56
C PRO A 274 -23.70 12.92 -10.54
N ALA A 275 -24.47 12.94 -11.62
CA ALA A 275 -25.66 13.78 -11.70
C ALA A 275 -26.67 13.40 -10.60
N THR A 276 -27.29 14.40 -10.00
CA THR A 276 -28.51 14.23 -9.19
C THR A 276 -29.62 13.76 -10.12
N ALA A 277 -30.47 12.82 -9.67
CA ALA A 277 -31.71 12.57 -10.40
C ALA A 277 -32.47 13.90 -10.53
N ALA A 278 -32.95 14.18 -11.74
CA ALA A 278 -33.78 15.35 -12.01
C ALA A 278 -35.11 15.26 -11.25
#